data_AF-A0A530QPJ7-F1
#
_entry.id   AF-A0A530QPJ7-F1
#
_cell.length_a   1.000
_cell.length_b   1.000
_cell.length_c   1.000
_cell.angle_alpha   90.00
_cell.angle_beta   90.00
_cell.angle_gamma   90.00
#
_symmetry.space_group_name_H-M   'P 1'
#
loop_
_entity.id
_entity.type
_entity.pdbx_description
1 polymer ?
#
loop_
_entity_poly.entity_id
_entity_poly.type
_entity_poly.pdbx_seq_one_letter_code
_entity_poly.pdbx_strand_id
1 'polypeptide(L)'
;VVLYPDWEDIRHVAEQAIGQSEVVIVTSYCPDAVEASRLAQQTCRGLKVFYDLDTPVTLARIEQGLRPAYYGPEGLRDFDLVLSYTGGTAIDALKTLLGARRVLPLYGHVDPERHRPAEPRAEFAGDLSYLGTYAADRQAGVEKLLVRTAARLPDHRFVIGGAQYPHEFPWGENIFFVRHLPPADHPAFFCSSRLTLNVTREAMAKRGWCP
;
A
#
# COMPACT_ATOMS: atom_id res chain seq x y z
N VAL A 1 -0.14 -0.10 -20.23
CA VAL A 1 0.99 0.25 -19.33
C VAL A 1 2.14 0.67 -20.21
N VAL A 2 2.69 1.87 -19.98
CA VAL A 2 3.89 2.35 -20.66
C VAL A 2 5.01 2.35 -19.63
N LEU A 3 6.13 1.69 -19.97
CA LEU A 3 7.33 1.69 -19.14
C LEU A 3 8.33 2.65 -19.77
N TYR A 4 8.94 3.50 -18.96
CA TYR A 4 9.90 4.50 -19.39
C TYR A 4 11.05 4.58 -18.37
N PRO A 5 12.29 4.91 -18.79
CA PRO A 5 13.42 4.96 -17.88
C PRO A 5 13.55 6.31 -17.17
N ASP A 6 13.14 7.42 -17.81
CA ASP A 6 13.13 8.77 -17.24
C ASP A 6 11.90 9.57 -17.68
N TRP A 7 11.49 10.56 -16.88
CA TRP A 7 10.36 11.43 -17.17
C TRP A 7 10.47 12.16 -18.52
N GLU A 8 11.67 12.64 -18.87
CA GLU A 8 11.84 13.39 -20.13
C GLU A 8 11.58 12.53 -21.37
N ASP A 9 11.79 11.21 -21.29
CA ASP A 9 11.52 10.28 -22.39
C ASP A 9 10.03 10.11 -22.69
N ILE A 10 9.17 10.26 -21.67
CA ILE A 10 7.72 10.08 -21.81
C ILE A 10 6.95 11.39 -21.89
N ARG A 11 7.58 12.52 -21.54
CA ARG A 11 6.92 13.82 -21.36
C ARG A 11 6.00 14.21 -22.51
N HIS A 12 6.45 14.11 -23.75
CA HIS A 12 5.64 14.48 -24.91
C HIS A 12 4.43 13.57 -25.11
N VAL A 13 4.62 12.26 -24.92
CA VAL A 13 3.53 11.26 -25.00
C VAL A 13 2.54 11.46 -23.86
N ALA A 14 3.04 11.73 -22.66
CA ALA A 14 2.23 12.02 -21.48
C ALA A 14 1.38 13.28 -21.70
N GLU A 15 1.96 14.36 -22.25
CA GLU A 15 1.25 15.59 -22.56
C GLU A 15 0.10 15.37 -23.55
N GLN A 16 0.36 14.65 -24.65
CA GLN A 16 -0.68 14.31 -25.63
C GLN A 16 -1.81 13.48 -25.00
N ALA A 17 -1.46 12.45 -24.23
CA ALA A 17 -2.45 11.59 -23.57
C ALA A 17 -3.28 12.37 -22.54
N ILE A 18 -2.63 13.21 -21.73
CA ILE A 18 -3.27 14.10 -20.75
C ILE A 18 -4.22 15.07 -21.45
N GLY A 19 -3.81 15.70 -22.54
CA GLY A 19 -4.63 16.65 -23.29
C GLY A 19 -5.89 16.06 -23.90
N GLN A 20 -5.91 14.74 -24.13
CA GLN A 20 -7.07 13.99 -24.64
C GLN A 20 -7.90 13.33 -23.54
N SER A 21 -7.44 13.37 -22.28
CA SER A 21 -8.09 12.68 -21.17
C SER A 21 -9.14 13.54 -20.47
N GLU A 22 -10.28 12.93 -20.14
CA GLU A 22 -11.34 13.56 -19.32
C GLU A 22 -11.03 13.50 -17.82
N VAL A 23 -10.16 12.56 -17.41
CA VAL A 23 -9.69 12.40 -16.04
C VAL A 23 -8.22 12.02 -16.06
N VAL A 24 -7.42 12.68 -15.23
CA VAL A 24 -6.01 12.34 -15.00
C VAL A 24 -5.82 12.04 -13.52
N ILE A 25 -5.28 10.86 -13.21
CA ILE A 25 -5.00 10.43 -11.85
C ILE A 25 -3.50 10.38 -11.63
N VAL A 26 -3.00 11.15 -10.67
CA VAL A 26 -1.61 11.08 -10.17
C VAL A 26 -1.63 10.39 -8.81
N THR A 27 -0.69 9.49 -8.54
CA THR A 27 -0.68 8.73 -7.27
C THR A 27 0.49 9.14 -6.38
N SER A 28 0.32 8.99 -5.06
CA SER A 28 1.46 9.04 -4.15
C SER A 28 2.47 7.92 -4.47
N TYR A 29 3.73 8.12 -4.07
CA TYR A 29 4.89 7.26 -4.39
C TYR A 29 5.26 7.14 -5.88
N CYS A 30 4.59 7.85 -6.79
CA CYS A 30 5.13 8.05 -8.13
C CYS A 30 6.35 8.99 -8.04
N PRO A 31 7.55 8.59 -8.51
CA PRO A 31 8.74 9.44 -8.49
C PRO A 31 8.53 10.77 -9.21
N ASP A 32 7.80 10.74 -10.32
CA ASP A 32 7.54 11.89 -11.19
C ASP A 32 6.22 12.59 -10.86
N ALA A 33 5.65 12.35 -9.67
CA ALA A 33 4.33 12.87 -9.32
C ALA A 33 4.25 14.39 -9.42
N VAL A 34 5.32 15.11 -9.08
CA VAL A 34 5.32 16.58 -9.11
C VAL A 34 5.28 17.09 -10.55
N GLU A 35 6.11 16.53 -11.43
CA GLU A 35 6.19 16.85 -12.85
C GLU A 35 4.87 16.47 -13.55
N ALA A 36 4.36 15.26 -13.29
CA ALA A 36 3.08 14.79 -13.80
C ALA A 36 1.92 15.67 -13.33
N SER A 37 1.92 16.11 -12.06
CA SER A 37 0.92 17.03 -11.54
C SER A 37 0.95 18.36 -12.27
N ARG A 38 2.14 18.97 -12.44
CA ARG A 38 2.28 20.23 -13.18
C ARG A 38 1.79 20.11 -14.61
N LEU A 39 2.16 19.03 -15.30
CA LEU A 39 1.71 18.77 -16.67
C LEU A 39 0.19 18.58 -16.73
N ALA A 40 -0.38 17.85 -15.78
CA ALA A 40 -1.84 17.70 -15.66
C ALA A 40 -2.53 19.06 -15.44
N GLN A 41 -1.98 19.94 -14.61
CA GLN A 41 -2.53 21.29 -14.41
C GLN A 41 -2.48 22.15 -15.67
N GLN A 42 -1.42 22.02 -16.46
CA GLN A 42 -1.22 22.82 -17.68
C GLN A 42 -2.08 22.32 -18.85
N THR A 43 -2.24 21.01 -18.98
CA THR A 43 -2.72 20.39 -20.22
C THR A 43 -4.09 19.72 -20.05
N CYS A 44 -4.43 19.21 -18.87
CA CYS A 44 -5.70 18.51 -18.65
C CYS A 44 -6.88 19.48 -18.61
N ARG A 45 -7.80 19.34 -19.56
CA ARG A 45 -9.08 20.08 -19.59
C ARG A 45 -10.16 19.45 -18.71
N GLY A 46 -10.00 18.18 -18.35
CA GLY A 46 -10.90 17.42 -17.49
C GLY A 46 -10.53 17.48 -16.01
N LEU A 47 -10.97 16.45 -15.26
CA LEU A 47 -10.76 16.34 -13.82
C LEU A 47 -9.33 15.91 -13.50
N LYS A 48 -8.72 16.62 -12.55
CA LYS A 48 -7.41 16.27 -11.99
C LYS A 48 -7.62 15.61 -10.64
N VAL A 49 -7.21 14.36 -10.53
CA VAL A 49 -7.38 13.54 -9.33
C VAL A 49 -6.02 13.18 -8.76
N PHE A 50 -5.87 13.31 -7.44
CA PHE A 50 -4.73 12.74 -6.72
C PHE A 50 -5.20 11.53 -5.93
N TYR A 51 -4.53 10.39 -6.05
CA TYR A 51 -4.81 9.22 -5.21
C TYR A 51 -3.67 8.98 -4.24
N ASP A 52 -3.91 9.25 -2.96
CA ASP A 52 -2.97 8.91 -1.90
C ASP A 52 -3.14 7.45 -1.46
N LEU A 53 -2.20 6.61 -1.90
CA LEU A 53 -2.16 5.17 -1.67
C LEU A 53 -1.71 4.76 -0.27
N ASP A 54 -1.11 5.65 0.53
CA ASP A 54 -0.78 5.39 1.94
C ASP A 54 -1.06 6.63 2.81
N THR A 55 -2.29 7.14 2.78
CA THR A 55 -2.67 8.37 3.48
C THR A 55 -2.18 8.47 4.93
N PRO A 56 -2.25 7.42 5.77
CA PRO A 56 -1.75 7.50 7.15
C PRO A 56 -0.25 7.72 7.24
N VAL A 57 0.53 7.13 6.33
CA VAL A 57 1.98 7.28 6.27
C VAL A 57 2.34 8.68 5.76
N THR A 58 1.60 9.15 4.75
CA THR A 58 1.71 10.51 4.23
C THR A 58 1.49 11.53 5.33
N LEU A 59 0.38 11.42 6.07
CA LEU A 59 0.03 12.36 7.14
C LEU A 59 1.01 12.28 8.32
N ALA A 60 1.47 11.09 8.70
CA ALA A 60 2.47 10.93 9.76
C ALA A 60 3.80 11.64 9.42
N ARG A 61 4.23 11.61 8.15
CA ARG A 61 5.41 12.37 7.69
C ARG A 61 5.19 13.87 7.78
N ILE A 62 4.02 14.35 7.36
CA ILE A 62 3.66 15.77 7.42
C ILE A 62 3.62 16.28 8.86
N GLU A 63 3.07 15.49 9.78
CA GLU A 63 3.03 15.80 11.21
C GLU A 63 4.43 15.87 11.85
N GLN A 64 5.42 15.21 11.26
CA GLN A 64 6.83 15.30 11.63
C GLN A 64 7.57 16.47 10.95
N GLY A 65 6.86 17.32 10.20
CA GLY A 65 7.43 18.43 9.46
C GLY A 65 8.13 18.02 8.15
N LEU A 66 7.98 16.77 7.72
CA LEU A 66 8.55 16.28 6.47
C LEU A 66 7.57 16.52 5.31
N ARG A 67 8.11 16.87 4.13
CA ARG A 67 7.34 16.95 2.89
C ARG A 67 7.62 15.70 2.04
N PRO A 68 6.62 14.84 1.80
CA PRO A 68 6.77 13.73 0.85
C PRO A 68 7.19 14.22 -0.55
N ALA A 69 8.08 13.47 -1.22
CA ALA A 69 8.69 13.87 -2.50
C ALA A 69 7.68 14.04 -3.64
N TYR A 70 6.51 13.42 -3.53
CA TYR A 70 5.43 13.49 -4.52
C TYR A 70 4.51 14.71 -4.35
N TYR A 71 4.81 15.64 -3.43
CA TYR A 71 4.08 16.89 -3.27
C TYR A 71 4.92 18.11 -3.65
N GLY A 72 4.34 18.93 -4.54
CA GLY A 72 4.80 20.30 -4.76
C GLY A 72 4.48 21.23 -3.57
N PRO A 73 4.95 22.49 -3.61
CA PRO A 73 4.66 23.47 -2.56
C PRO A 73 3.15 23.76 -2.39
N GLU A 74 2.35 23.52 -3.43
CA GLU A 74 0.89 23.72 -3.41
C GLU A 74 0.13 22.60 -2.68
N GLY A 75 0.81 21.50 -2.31
CA GLY A 75 0.18 20.35 -1.67
C GLY A 75 -0.86 19.71 -2.60
N LEU A 76 -2.13 19.74 -2.19
CA LEU A 76 -3.26 19.11 -2.88
C LEU A 76 -4.31 20.11 -3.39
N ARG A 77 -4.02 21.42 -3.35
CA ARG A 77 -4.99 22.48 -3.69
C ARG A 77 -5.46 22.42 -5.14
N ASP A 78 -4.54 22.07 -6.04
CA ASP A 78 -4.76 22.12 -7.48
C ASP A 78 -5.52 20.90 -8.01
N PHE A 79 -5.80 19.91 -7.16
CA PHE A 79 -6.62 18.76 -7.55
C PHE A 79 -8.10 19.05 -7.34
N ASP A 80 -8.93 18.52 -8.24
CA ASP A 80 -10.40 18.62 -8.18
C ASP A 80 -10.98 17.56 -7.23
N LEU A 81 -10.29 16.43 -7.09
CA LEU A 81 -10.61 15.35 -6.17
C LEU A 81 -9.34 14.71 -5.63
N VAL A 82 -9.33 14.44 -4.34
CA VAL A 82 -8.33 13.59 -3.70
C VAL A 82 -9.00 12.30 -3.26
N LEU A 83 -8.47 11.18 -3.71
CA LEU A 83 -8.84 9.85 -3.26
C LEU A 83 -7.88 9.45 -2.14
N SER A 84 -8.45 8.94 -1.06
CA SER A 84 -7.71 8.57 0.15
C SER A 84 -7.83 7.08 0.38
N TYR A 85 -6.70 6.38 0.52
CA TYR A 85 -6.70 4.94 0.86
C TYR A 85 -7.33 4.65 2.22
N THR A 86 -7.43 5.67 3.08
CA THR A 86 -7.97 5.60 4.43
C THR A 86 -9.10 6.61 4.61
N GLY A 87 -10.15 6.28 5.34
CA GLY A 87 -11.20 7.25 5.67
C GLY A 87 -11.03 7.86 7.07
N GLY A 88 -12.14 8.19 7.73
CA GLY A 88 -12.12 8.80 9.06
C GLY A 88 -11.39 10.15 9.08
N THR A 89 -10.65 10.43 10.15
CA THR A 89 -9.98 11.73 10.37
C THR A 89 -8.89 12.04 9.35
N ALA A 90 -8.43 11.05 8.57
CA ALA A 90 -7.48 11.27 7.48
C ALA A 90 -8.09 12.16 6.38
N ILE A 91 -9.40 12.04 6.14
CA ILE A 91 -10.13 12.85 5.15
C ILE A 91 -10.05 14.33 5.51
N ASP A 92 -10.28 14.66 6.78
CA ASP A 92 -10.22 16.04 7.26
C ASP A 92 -8.78 16.57 7.31
N ALA A 93 -7.83 15.73 7.71
CA ALA A 93 -6.41 16.08 7.74
C ALA A 93 -5.87 16.42 6.34
N LEU A 94 -6.27 15.70 5.28
CA LEU A 94 -5.90 16.03 3.90
C LEU A 94 -6.43 17.41 3.47
N LYS A 95 -7.61 17.80 3.94
CA LYS A 95 -8.18 19.13 3.65
C LYS A 95 -7.41 20.21 4.41
N THR A 96 -7.20 20.03 5.71
CA THR A 96 -6.64 21.08 6.57
C THR A 96 -5.13 21.25 6.40
N LEU A 97 -4.38 20.15 6.23
CA LEU A 97 -2.91 20.18 6.16
C LEU A 97 -2.38 20.36 4.74
N LEU A 98 -3.08 19.84 3.74
CA LEU A 98 -2.63 19.84 2.34
C LEU A 98 -3.52 20.69 1.41
N GLY A 99 -4.61 21.28 1.93
CA GLY A 99 -5.48 22.16 1.16
C GLY A 99 -6.36 21.44 0.14
N ALA A 100 -6.56 20.13 0.29
CA ALA A 100 -7.44 19.38 -0.61
C ALA A 100 -8.88 19.93 -0.53
N ARG A 101 -9.47 20.25 -1.69
CA ARG A 101 -10.82 20.84 -1.76
C ARG A 101 -11.91 19.79 -1.57
N ARG A 102 -11.77 18.64 -2.22
CA ARG A 102 -12.68 17.50 -2.13
C ARG A 102 -11.87 16.23 -1.87
N VAL A 103 -12.25 15.50 -0.84
CA VAL A 103 -11.58 14.26 -0.44
C VAL A 103 -12.62 13.17 -0.26
N LEU A 104 -12.42 12.01 -0.90
CA LEU A 104 -13.26 10.82 -0.75
C LEU A 104 -12.39 9.60 -0.46
N PRO A 105 -12.85 8.66 0.37
CA PRO A 105 -12.15 7.40 0.54
C PRO A 105 -12.27 6.54 -0.73
N LEU A 106 -11.16 5.94 -1.15
CA LEU A 106 -11.10 4.83 -2.08
C LEU A 106 -10.18 3.77 -1.48
N TYR A 107 -10.78 2.78 -0.83
CA TYR A 107 -10.06 1.73 -0.13
C TYR A 107 -9.36 0.76 -1.09
N GLY A 108 -8.42 0.01 -0.52
CA GLY A 108 -7.90 -1.18 -1.17
C GLY A 108 -9.05 -2.08 -1.60
N HIS A 109 -9.00 -2.52 -2.84
CA HIS A 109 -9.99 -3.44 -3.41
C HIS A 109 -9.28 -4.68 -3.89
N VAL A 110 -10.07 -5.73 -4.09
CA VAL A 110 -9.61 -7.02 -4.53
C VAL A 110 -10.41 -7.45 -5.73
N ASP A 111 -9.76 -8.13 -6.68
CA ASP A 111 -10.45 -8.83 -7.76
C ASP A 111 -11.01 -10.15 -7.21
N PRO A 112 -12.35 -10.31 -7.10
CA PRO A 112 -12.95 -11.50 -6.53
C PRO A 112 -12.79 -12.73 -7.43
N GLU A 113 -12.59 -12.56 -8.74
CA GLU A 113 -12.38 -13.69 -9.66
C GLU A 113 -10.98 -14.28 -9.50
N ARG A 114 -10.02 -13.43 -9.09
CA ARG A 114 -8.64 -13.83 -8.79
C ARG A 114 -8.45 -14.27 -7.34
N HIS A 115 -9.06 -13.58 -6.39
CA HIS A 115 -8.95 -13.85 -4.95
C HIS A 115 -10.20 -14.55 -4.43
N ARG A 116 -10.40 -15.78 -4.93
CA ARG A 116 -11.46 -16.70 -4.51
C ARG A 116 -10.85 -17.96 -3.88
N PRO A 117 -11.63 -18.76 -3.14
CA PRO A 117 -11.13 -20.02 -2.60
C PRO A 117 -10.44 -20.89 -3.66
N ALA A 118 -9.29 -21.45 -3.29
CA ALA A 118 -8.47 -22.31 -4.13
C ALA A 118 -8.11 -23.59 -3.38
N GLU A 119 -7.70 -24.63 -4.11
CA GLU A 119 -7.24 -25.89 -3.52
C GLU A 119 -6.06 -25.64 -2.57
N PRO A 120 -6.16 -26.07 -1.30
CA PRO A 120 -5.06 -25.99 -0.36
C PRO A 120 -3.84 -26.77 -0.86
N ARG A 121 -2.67 -26.17 -0.67
CA ARG A 121 -1.35 -26.75 -0.98
C ARG A 121 -0.59 -27.12 0.28
N ALA A 122 -0.05 -28.33 0.33
CA ALA A 122 0.60 -28.91 1.52
C ALA A 122 1.85 -28.13 1.96
N GLU A 123 2.60 -27.57 1.01
CA GLU A 123 3.77 -26.75 1.28
C GLU A 123 3.45 -25.46 2.05
N PHE A 124 2.23 -24.95 1.92
CA PHE A 124 1.75 -23.75 2.62
C PHE A 124 0.93 -24.07 3.88
N ALA A 125 0.77 -25.35 4.22
CA ALA A 125 -0.04 -25.76 5.35
C ALA A 125 0.50 -25.17 6.66
N GLY A 126 -0.38 -24.63 7.51
CA GLY A 126 -0.01 -24.02 8.78
C GLY A 126 -1.20 -23.80 9.72
N ASP A 127 -0.94 -23.69 11.01
CA ASP A 127 -1.93 -23.27 12.00
C ASP A 127 -2.18 -21.76 11.92
N LEU A 128 -1.15 -20.98 11.58
CA LEU A 128 -1.23 -19.54 11.35
C LEU A 128 -0.29 -19.12 10.21
N SER A 129 -0.82 -18.42 9.21
CA SER A 129 -0.02 -17.80 8.15
C SER A 129 0.01 -16.28 8.25
N TYR A 130 1.05 -15.67 7.69
CA TYR A 130 1.15 -14.23 7.45
C TYR A 130 1.79 -14.00 6.07
N LEU A 131 1.16 -13.18 5.23
CA LEU A 131 1.71 -12.77 3.94
C LEU A 131 2.04 -11.28 3.97
N GLY A 132 3.32 -10.95 3.80
CA GLY A 132 3.74 -9.56 3.63
C GLY A 132 5.25 -9.39 3.53
N THR A 133 5.66 -8.45 2.66
CA THR A 133 7.04 -7.97 2.61
C THR A 133 7.46 -7.39 3.97
N TYR A 134 8.72 -7.59 4.33
CA TYR A 134 9.29 -6.99 5.53
C TYR A 134 9.16 -5.46 5.51
N ALA A 135 8.64 -4.92 6.60
CA ALA A 135 8.52 -3.48 6.84
C ALA A 135 8.73 -3.22 8.33
N ALA A 136 9.70 -2.36 8.68
CA ALA A 136 10.11 -2.13 10.07
C ALA A 136 8.93 -1.72 10.98
N ASP A 137 8.03 -0.88 10.47
CA ASP A 137 6.85 -0.38 11.19
C ASP A 137 5.67 -1.36 11.28
N ARG A 138 5.89 -2.62 10.88
CA ARG A 138 4.98 -3.74 11.06
C ARG A 138 5.53 -4.82 11.98
N GLN A 139 6.85 -4.85 12.18
CA GLN A 139 7.51 -5.98 12.85
C GLN A 139 7.09 -6.16 14.29
N ALA A 140 6.86 -5.08 15.04
CA ALA A 140 6.35 -5.18 16.41
C ALA A 140 5.03 -5.99 16.47
N GLY A 141 4.15 -5.85 15.48
CA GLY A 141 2.91 -6.62 15.39
C GLY A 141 3.14 -8.07 14.99
N VAL A 142 3.98 -8.32 13.98
CA VAL A 142 4.34 -9.69 13.53
C VAL A 142 5.05 -10.46 14.65
N GLU A 143 6.00 -9.84 15.33
CA GLU A 143 6.69 -10.45 16.46
C GLU A 143 5.72 -10.78 17.59
N LYS A 144 4.85 -9.84 17.95
CA LYS A 144 3.89 -10.03 19.04
C LYS A 144 2.87 -11.13 18.75
N LEU A 145 2.32 -11.17 17.54
CA LEU A 145 1.17 -12.00 17.20
C LEU A 145 1.54 -13.32 16.52
N LEU A 146 2.70 -13.41 15.87
CA LEU A 146 3.17 -14.61 15.18
C LEU A 146 4.40 -15.20 15.88
N VAL A 147 5.51 -14.46 15.99
CA VAL A 147 6.78 -15.03 16.49
C VAL A 147 6.66 -15.48 17.95
N ARG A 148 6.16 -14.62 18.84
CA ARG A 148 5.95 -14.97 20.25
C ARG A 148 4.89 -16.05 20.43
N THR A 149 3.93 -16.13 19.52
CA THR A 149 2.92 -17.20 19.52
C THR A 149 3.56 -18.53 19.12
N ALA A 150 4.42 -18.53 18.10
CA ALA A 150 5.17 -19.71 17.68
C ALA A 150 6.07 -20.27 18.78
N ALA A 151 6.75 -19.39 19.53
CA ALA A 151 7.56 -19.78 20.67
C ALA A 151 6.75 -20.42 21.83
N ARG A 152 5.46 -20.07 21.97
CA ARG A 152 4.56 -20.62 23.01
C ARG A 152 3.86 -21.92 22.58
N LEU A 153 3.93 -22.26 21.30
CA LEU A 153 3.21 -23.36 20.68
C LEU A 153 4.16 -24.15 19.76
N PRO A 154 5.18 -24.84 20.32
CA PRO A 154 6.24 -25.48 19.53
C PRO A 154 5.73 -26.60 18.61
N ASP A 155 4.63 -27.26 18.99
CA ASP A 155 4.02 -28.34 18.20
C ASP A 155 3.10 -27.83 17.06
N HIS A 156 2.97 -26.51 16.92
CA HIS A 156 2.17 -25.88 15.86
C HIS A 156 3.04 -25.27 14.77
N ARG A 157 2.50 -25.22 13.55
CA ARG A 157 3.23 -24.76 12.36
C ARG A 157 2.83 -23.34 11.97
N PHE A 158 3.82 -22.46 11.83
CA PHE A 158 3.62 -21.05 11.44
C PHE A 158 4.26 -20.81 10.07
N VAL A 159 3.58 -20.09 9.18
CA VAL A 159 4.07 -19.86 7.82
C VAL A 159 4.12 -18.37 7.49
N ILE A 160 5.29 -17.87 7.12
CA ILE A 160 5.48 -16.51 6.62
C ILE A 160 5.72 -16.56 5.12
N GLY A 161 4.86 -15.91 4.33
CA GLY A 161 5.09 -15.62 2.92
C GLY A 161 5.59 -14.20 2.76
N GLY A 162 6.65 -13.98 1.97
CA GLY A 162 7.10 -12.61 1.71
C GLY A 162 8.51 -12.50 1.14
N ALA A 163 9.07 -11.31 1.32
CA ALA A 163 10.40 -10.93 0.85
C ALA A 163 11.05 -9.92 1.82
N GLN A 164 12.34 -9.67 1.63
CA GLN A 164 13.13 -8.65 2.34
C GLN A 164 13.29 -8.84 3.86
N TYR A 165 12.96 -10.02 4.39
CA TYR A 165 13.24 -10.34 5.79
C TYR A 165 14.75 -10.36 6.05
N PRO A 166 15.23 -9.66 7.09
CA PRO A 166 16.64 -9.64 7.44
C PRO A 166 17.10 -11.00 7.97
N HIS A 167 18.41 -11.23 7.93
CA HIS A 167 19.00 -12.47 8.44
C HIS A 167 18.76 -12.62 9.95
N GLU A 168 18.81 -11.50 10.69
CA GLU A 168 18.59 -11.42 12.13
C GLU A 168 17.12 -11.50 12.57
N PHE A 169 16.17 -11.76 11.66
CA PHE A 169 14.77 -11.96 12.06
C PHE A 169 14.66 -13.16 13.02
N PRO A 170 13.86 -13.08 14.10
CA PRO A 170 13.77 -14.11 15.15
C PRO A 170 12.99 -15.35 14.70
N TRP A 171 13.59 -16.15 13.82
CA TRP A 171 13.01 -17.42 13.35
C TRP A 171 12.99 -18.46 14.47
N GLY A 172 11.83 -19.09 14.67
CA GLY A 172 11.71 -20.31 15.48
C GLY A 172 11.75 -21.56 14.58
N GLU A 173 12.06 -22.73 15.14
CA GLU A 173 12.11 -24.01 14.40
C GLU A 173 10.78 -24.37 13.75
N ASN A 174 9.67 -23.88 14.29
CA ASN A 174 8.32 -24.08 13.79
C ASN A 174 7.79 -22.93 12.91
N ILE A 175 8.66 -21.98 12.52
CA ILE A 175 8.33 -20.90 11.59
C ILE A 175 8.95 -21.21 10.22
N PHE A 176 8.10 -21.41 9.22
CA PHE A 176 8.49 -21.75 7.86
C PHE A 176 8.35 -20.54 6.95
N PHE A 177 9.35 -20.28 6.11
CA PHE A 177 9.38 -19.11 5.23
C PHE A 177 9.19 -19.50 3.76
N VAL A 178 8.16 -18.95 3.13
CA VAL A 178 7.91 -19.05 1.69
C VAL A 178 8.44 -17.78 1.02
N ARG A 179 9.66 -17.89 0.49
CA ARG A 179 10.34 -16.78 -0.18
C ARG A 179 9.68 -16.50 -1.53
N HIS A 180 9.32 -15.24 -1.79
CA HIS A 180 8.76 -14.77 -3.06
C HIS A 180 7.49 -15.52 -3.51
N LEU A 181 6.42 -15.45 -2.70
CA LEU A 181 5.10 -15.98 -3.07
C LEU A 181 4.43 -15.13 -4.17
N PRO A 182 4.29 -15.63 -5.42
CA PRO A 182 3.71 -14.85 -6.50
C PRO A 182 2.21 -14.63 -6.30
N PRO A 183 1.61 -13.54 -6.83
CA PRO A 183 0.18 -13.25 -6.67
C PRO A 183 -0.78 -14.35 -7.13
N ALA A 184 -0.36 -15.23 -8.05
CA ALA A 184 -1.17 -16.36 -8.48
C ALA A 184 -1.34 -17.43 -7.37
N ASP A 185 -0.39 -17.53 -6.45
CA ASP A 185 -0.41 -18.52 -5.37
C ASP A 185 -1.03 -18.00 -4.07
N HIS A 186 -1.35 -16.69 -3.99
CA HIS A 186 -1.93 -16.08 -2.79
C HIS A 186 -3.23 -16.77 -2.34
N PRO A 187 -4.18 -17.12 -3.24
CA PRO A 187 -5.39 -17.82 -2.81
C PRO A 187 -5.11 -19.17 -2.15
N ALA A 188 -4.24 -19.99 -2.77
CA ALA A 188 -3.87 -21.30 -2.21
C ALA A 188 -3.13 -21.14 -0.87
N PHE A 189 -2.24 -20.16 -0.74
CA PHE A 189 -1.56 -19.85 0.51
C PHE A 189 -2.54 -19.50 1.64
N PHE A 190 -3.51 -18.63 1.36
CA PHE A 190 -4.52 -18.25 2.35
C PHE A 190 -5.47 -19.42 2.68
N CYS A 191 -5.79 -20.29 1.72
CA CYS A 191 -6.63 -21.47 1.93
C CYS A 191 -5.89 -22.65 2.60
N SER A 192 -4.56 -22.64 2.63
CA SER A 192 -3.75 -23.70 3.26
C SER A 192 -3.63 -23.59 4.78
N SER A 193 -3.95 -22.44 5.38
CA SER A 193 -3.81 -22.24 6.82
C SER A 193 -5.15 -22.13 7.53
N ARG A 194 -5.20 -22.60 8.78
CA ARG A 194 -6.42 -22.52 9.61
C ARG A 194 -6.81 -21.09 9.94
N LEU A 195 -5.80 -20.24 10.14
CA LEU A 195 -5.93 -18.81 10.39
C LEU A 195 -4.90 -18.06 9.53
N THR A 196 -5.29 -16.89 9.03
CA THR A 196 -4.37 -15.93 8.39
C THR A 196 -4.31 -14.68 9.25
N LEU A 197 -3.10 -14.28 9.63
CA LEU A 197 -2.81 -13.03 10.31
C LEU A 197 -2.60 -11.91 9.29
N ASN A 198 -3.38 -10.85 9.42
CA ASN A 198 -3.11 -9.57 8.75
C ASN A 198 -2.60 -8.57 9.81
N VAL A 199 -1.42 -8.00 9.56
CA VAL A 199 -0.83 -6.96 10.42
C VAL A 199 -0.74 -5.66 9.65
N THR A 200 -1.58 -4.71 10.02
CA THR A 200 -1.57 -3.35 9.49
C THR A 200 -0.37 -2.56 10.02
N ARG A 201 0.16 -1.62 9.23
CA ARG A 201 1.27 -0.73 9.65
C ARG A 201 0.84 0.13 10.85
N GLU A 202 1.77 0.48 11.74
CA GLU A 202 1.44 1.22 12.97
C GLU A 202 0.70 2.54 12.71
N ALA A 203 1.14 3.33 11.73
CA ALA A 203 0.50 4.61 11.37
C ALA A 203 -0.95 4.41 10.92
N MET A 204 -1.22 3.36 10.15
CA MET A 204 -2.56 2.99 9.69
C MET A 204 -3.44 2.52 10.86
N ALA A 205 -2.89 1.70 11.76
CA ALA A 205 -3.61 1.22 12.95
C ALA A 205 -4.00 2.38 13.89
N LYS A 206 -3.10 3.35 14.11
CA LYS A 206 -3.36 4.55 14.92
C LYS A 206 -4.48 5.44 14.39
N ARG A 207 -4.67 5.50 13.07
CA ARG A 207 -5.74 6.29 12.43
C ARG A 207 -7.11 5.62 12.50
N GLY A 208 -7.15 4.29 12.66
CA GLY A 208 -8.37 3.55 13.01
C GLY A 208 -9.41 3.39 11.90
N TRP A 209 -9.13 3.78 10.66
CA TRP A 209 -10.10 3.74 9.55
C TRP A 209 -9.51 3.29 8.21
N CYS A 210 -8.74 2.20 8.25
CA CYS A 210 -8.17 1.50 7.09
C CYS A 210 -8.87 0.14 6.93
N PRO A 211 -10.09 0.10 6.37
CA PRO A 211 -10.80 -1.17 6.14
C PRO A 211 -10.09 -2.05 5.10
#